data_AF-A0A2N2X109-F1
#
_entry.id   AF-A0A2N2X109-F1
#
_cell.length_a   1.000
_cell.length_b   1.000
_cell.length_c   1.000
_cell.angle_alpha   90.00
_cell.angle_beta   90.00
_cell.angle_gamma   90.00
#
_symmetry.space_group_name_H-M   'P 1'
#
loop_
_entity.id
_entity.type
_entity.pdbx_description
1 polymer ?
#
loop_
_entity_poly.entity_id
_entity_poly.type
_entity_poly.pdbx_seq_one_letter_code
_entity_poly.pdbx_strand_id
1 'polypeptide(L)'
;MKKTKKNIKQFKQALLTNTGFIKQNEEPEPIPAAQHESLIESDILQKFTLLAEFEGTNTKELINKALNHFLRLKSLQLEEAMKKQND
;
A
#
# COMPACT_ATOMS: atom_id res chain seq x y z
N MET A 1 -43.26 18.65 -29.63
CA MET A 1 -42.35 18.10 -28.59
C MET A 1 -41.68 19.25 -27.85
N LYS A 2 -42.11 19.51 -26.60
CA LYS A 2 -41.71 20.68 -25.81
C LYS A 2 -40.38 20.37 -25.11
N LYS A 3 -39.30 21.04 -25.53
CA LYS A 3 -37.93 20.87 -25.00
C LYS A 3 -37.92 21.23 -23.51
N THR A 4 -37.74 20.23 -22.65
CA THR A 4 -37.66 20.37 -21.19
C THR A 4 -36.39 21.14 -20.84
N LYS A 5 -36.53 22.44 -20.57
CA LYS A 5 -35.51 23.24 -19.88
C LYS A 5 -35.36 22.68 -18.47
N LYS A 6 -34.51 21.67 -18.30
CA LYS A 6 -34.14 21.14 -16.98
C LYS A 6 -33.61 22.31 -16.16
N ASN A 7 -34.35 22.62 -15.09
CA ASN A 7 -34.22 23.84 -14.32
C ASN A 7 -32.85 23.82 -13.63
N ILE A 8 -31.99 24.81 -13.90
CA ILE A 8 -30.60 24.90 -13.36
C ILE A 8 -30.57 24.73 -11.83
N LYS A 9 -31.66 25.10 -11.13
CA LYS A 9 -31.82 24.85 -9.69
C LYS A 9 -31.76 23.36 -9.32
N GLN A 10 -32.36 22.47 -10.11
CA GLN A 10 -32.32 21.02 -9.89
C GLN A 10 -30.92 20.45 -10.10
N PHE A 11 -30.15 20.98 -11.04
CA PHE A 11 -28.74 20.61 -11.23
C PHE A 11 -27.87 21.05 -10.05
N LYS A 12 -28.06 22.27 -9.56
CA LYS A 12 -27.34 22.76 -8.36
C LYS A 12 -27.67 21.92 -7.13
N GLN A 13 -28.93 21.53 -6.98
CA GLN A 13 -29.36 20.71 -5.86
C GLN A 13 -28.79 19.30 -5.94
N ALA A 14 -28.77 18.69 -7.14
CA ALA A 14 -28.13 17.39 -7.38
C ALA A 14 -26.61 17.41 -7.12
N LEU A 15 -25.93 18.49 -7.49
CA LEU A 15 -24.50 18.69 -7.20
C LEU A 15 -24.25 18.78 -5.69
N LEU A 16 -25.07 19.54 -4.96
CA LEU A 16 -24.96 19.69 -3.51
C LEU A 16 -25.32 18.41 -2.74
N THR A 17 -26.28 17.62 -3.23
CA THR A 17 -26.69 16.37 -2.57
C THR A 17 -25.70 15.22 -2.79
N ASN A 18 -24.94 15.22 -3.91
CA ASN A 18 -23.93 14.20 -4.18
C ASN A 18 -22.53 14.57 -3.65
N THR A 19 -22.31 15.80 -3.17
CA THR A 19 -21.07 16.16 -2.48
C THR A 19 -21.22 15.95 -0.98
N GLY A 20 -21.18 14.69 -0.53
CA GLY A 20 -20.96 14.35 0.88
C GLY A 20 -19.63 14.88 1.45
N PHE A 21 -18.78 15.48 0.60
CA PHE A 21 -17.44 15.96 0.93
C PHE A 21 -17.37 17.40 1.46
N ILE A 22 -18.47 18.18 1.47
CA ILE A 22 -18.45 19.55 2.01
C ILE A 22 -19.21 19.61 3.34
N LYS A 23 -18.87 18.71 4.25
CA LYS A 23 -19.10 18.94 5.69
C LYS A 23 -17.75 19.26 6.32
N GLN A 24 -17.37 20.52 6.25
CA GLN A 24 -16.10 21.05 6.72
C GLN A 24 -16.05 21.21 8.25
N ASN A 25 -16.66 20.30 9.01
CA ASN A 25 -16.75 20.39 10.48
C ASN A 25 -17.03 19.04 11.19
N GLU A 26 -16.66 17.91 10.58
CA GLU A 26 -16.60 16.65 11.31
C GLU A 26 -15.15 16.48 11.81
N GLU A 27 -14.97 16.39 13.12
CA GLU A 27 -13.71 16.00 13.76
C GLU A 27 -13.12 14.81 13.00
N PRO A 28 -11.80 14.77 12.76
CA PRO A 28 -11.21 13.63 12.09
C PRO A 28 -11.48 12.39 12.95
N GLU A 29 -12.34 11.49 12.45
CA GLU A 29 -12.49 10.16 13.02
C GLU A 29 -11.10 9.55 13.15
N PRO A 30 -10.74 8.98 14.31
CA PRO A 30 -9.43 8.38 14.48
C PRO A 30 -9.28 7.29 13.42
N ILE A 31 -8.32 7.49 12.51
CA ILE A 31 -7.96 6.48 11.51
C ILE A 31 -7.67 5.21 12.31
N PRO A 32 -8.42 4.11 12.08
CA PRO A 32 -8.17 2.88 12.81
C PRO A 32 -6.71 2.52 12.60
N ALA A 33 -5.95 2.48 13.69
CA ALA A 33 -4.55 2.10 13.64
C ALA A 33 -4.49 0.76 12.93
N ALA A 34 -3.91 0.73 11.73
CA ALA A 34 -3.75 -0.50 10.98
C ALA A 34 -3.05 -1.47 11.94
N GLN A 35 -3.78 -2.51 12.35
CA GLN A 35 -3.20 -3.62 13.06
C GLN A 35 -2.25 -4.23 12.06
N HIS A 36 -0.98 -3.82 12.12
CA HIS A 36 0.10 -4.49 11.44
C HIS A 36 0.23 -5.84 12.14
N GLU A 37 -0.64 -6.79 11.77
CA GLU A 37 -0.36 -8.19 11.97
C GLU A 37 1.04 -8.42 11.41
N SER A 38 1.93 -8.93 12.26
CA SER A 38 3.25 -9.33 11.81
C SER A 38 3.05 -10.38 10.72
N LEU A 39 3.18 -9.99 9.45
CA LEU A 39 3.10 -10.90 8.29
C LEU A 39 4.16 -12.01 8.34
N ILE A 40 5.15 -11.88 9.23
CA ILE A 40 6.23 -12.85 9.42
C ILE A 40 5.77 -13.86 10.48
N GLU A 41 5.74 -15.14 10.08
CA GLU A 41 5.51 -16.27 10.97
C GLU A 41 6.52 -16.27 12.13
N SER A 42 6.06 -16.64 13.34
CA SER A 42 6.88 -16.63 14.56
C SER A 42 8.18 -17.42 14.42
N ASP A 43 8.11 -18.58 13.77
CA ASP A 43 9.23 -19.50 13.64
C ASP A 43 10.33 -18.94 12.73
N ILE A 44 9.93 -18.17 11.71
CA ILE A 44 10.84 -17.47 10.81
C ILE A 44 11.52 -16.34 11.58
N LEU A 45 10.76 -15.58 12.36
CA LEU A 45 11.31 -14.49 13.15
C LEU A 45 12.30 -14.98 14.21
N GLN A 46 12.05 -16.12 14.85
CA GLN A 46 13.00 -16.75 15.78
C GLN A 46 14.32 -17.12 15.10
N LYS A 47 14.27 -17.69 13.88
CA LYS A 47 15.47 -18.01 13.10
C LYS A 47 16.28 -16.76 12.76
N PHE A 48 15.61 -15.67 12.37
CA PHE A 48 16.28 -14.40 12.12
C PHE A 48 16.91 -13.81 13.38
N THR A 49 16.25 -13.92 14.53
CA THR A 49 16.81 -13.45 15.80
C THR A 49 18.07 -14.23 16.17
N LEU A 50 18.03 -15.57 16.08
CA LEU A 50 19.18 -16.42 16.39
C LEU A 50 20.36 -16.15 15.44
N LEU A 51 20.08 -15.94 14.15
CA LEU A 51 21.10 -15.62 13.15
C LEU A 51 21.68 -14.21 13.38
N ALA A 52 20.85 -13.25 13.74
CA ALA A 52 21.28 -11.88 14.04
C ALA A 52 22.18 -11.83 15.27
N GLU A 53 21.85 -12.58 16.33
CA GLU A 53 22.69 -12.75 17.52
C GLU A 53 24.05 -13.36 17.16
N PHE A 54 24.07 -14.41 16.34
CA PHE A 54 25.31 -15.04 15.88
C PHE A 54 26.20 -14.08 15.06
N GLU A 55 25.60 -13.28 14.18
CA GLU A 55 26.33 -12.30 13.37
C GLU A 55 26.66 -11.00 14.11
N GLY A 56 26.15 -10.81 15.34
CA GLY A 56 26.31 -9.57 16.10
C GLY A 56 25.61 -8.37 15.45
N THR A 57 24.51 -8.60 14.73
CA THR A 57 23.73 -7.57 14.03
C THR A 57 22.31 -7.47 14.58
N ASN A 58 21.58 -6.43 14.19
CA ASN A 58 20.17 -6.29 14.58
C ASN A 58 19.28 -7.16 13.67
N THR A 59 18.34 -7.90 14.25
CA THR A 59 17.33 -8.70 13.52
C THR A 59 16.66 -7.90 12.41
N LYS A 60 16.32 -6.62 12.65
CA LYS A 60 15.72 -5.75 11.63
C LYS A 60 16.66 -5.48 10.46
N GLU A 61 17.94 -5.25 10.73
CA GLU A 61 18.95 -5.02 9.69
C GLU A 61 19.17 -6.28 8.86
N LEU A 62 19.20 -7.43 9.49
CA LEU A 62 19.34 -8.72 8.83
C LEU A 62 18.15 -9.02 7.90
N ILE A 63 16.92 -8.78 8.38
CA ILE A 63 15.70 -8.89 7.57
C ILE A 63 15.77 -7.93 6.37
N ASN A 64 16.16 -6.67 6.58
CA ASN A 64 16.29 -5.70 5.50
C ASN A 64 17.35 -6.11 4.47
N LYS A 65 18.49 -6.64 4.89
CA LYS A 65 19.52 -7.18 3.98
C LYS A 65 18.97 -8.34 3.16
N ALA A 66 18.26 -9.28 3.79
CA ALA A 66 17.65 -10.42 3.11
C ALA A 66 16.62 -9.98 2.05
N LEU A 67 15.75 -9.03 2.40
CA LEU A 67 14.75 -8.48 1.48
C LEU A 67 15.40 -7.75 0.30
N ASN A 68 16.41 -6.92 0.55
CA ASN A 68 17.13 -6.22 -0.51
C ASN A 68 17.83 -7.21 -1.45
N HIS A 69 18.43 -8.27 -0.90
CA HIS A 69 19.05 -9.31 -1.72
C HIS A 69 18.02 -10.03 -2.59
N PHE A 70 16.87 -10.40 -2.02
CA PHE A 70 15.78 -11.01 -2.77
C PHE A 70 15.29 -10.13 -3.92
N LEU A 71 15.05 -8.83 -3.65
CA LEU A 71 14.62 -7.87 -4.67
C LEU A 71 15.66 -7.74 -5.80
N ARG A 72 16.94 -7.71 -5.46
CA ARG A 72 18.02 -7.69 -6.46
C ARG A 72 18.04 -8.94 -7.33
N LEU A 73 17.84 -10.13 -6.74
CA LEU A 73 17.76 -11.36 -7.53
C LEU A 73 16.55 -11.34 -8.48
N LYS A 74 15.41 -10.82 -8.01
CA LYS A 74 14.21 -10.68 -8.83
C LYS A 74 14.37 -9.66 -9.96
N SER A 75 15.04 -8.54 -9.72
CA SER A 75 15.32 -7.57 -10.78
C SER A 75 16.21 -8.18 -11.86
N LEU A 76 17.24 -8.94 -11.49
CA LEU A 76 18.10 -9.66 -12.44
C LEU A 76 17.31 -10.67 -13.28
N GLN A 77 16.43 -11.45 -12.67
CA GLN A 77 15.57 -12.39 -13.39
C GLN A 77 14.66 -11.69 -14.41
N LEU A 78 14.14 -10.51 -14.07
CA LEU A 78 13.32 -9.70 -14.98
C LEU A 78 14.16 -9.14 -16.13
N GLU A 79 15.35 -8.63 -15.86
CA GLU A 79 16.26 -8.14 -16.90
C GLU A 79 16.66 -9.24 -17.90
N GLU A 80 16.95 -10.44 -17.41
CA GLU A 80 17.22 -11.60 -18.26
C GLU A 80 16.02 -12.01 -19.10
N ALA A 81 14.82 -12.01 -18.51
CA ALA A 81 13.59 -12.31 -19.24
C ALA A 81 13.31 -11.27 -20.33
N MET A 82 13.52 -9.98 -20.05
CA MET A 82 13.36 -8.91 -21.03
C MET A 82 14.39 -8.99 -22.17
N LYS A 83 15.64 -9.37 -21.88
CA LYS A 83 16.65 -9.58 -22.92
C LYS A 83 16.27 -10.73 -23.86
N LYS A 84 15.83 -11.87 -23.32
CA LYS A 84 15.39 -13.04 -24.11
C LYS A 84 14.14 -12.79 -24.97
N GLN A 85 13.34 -11.78 -24.65
CA GLN A 85 12.15 -11.44 -25.43
C GLN A 85 12.45 -10.48 -26.61
N ASN A 86 13.65 -9.87 -26.62
CA ASN A 86 14.08 -8.91 -27.64
C ASN A 86 15.10 -9.50 -28.66
N ASP A 87 15.51 -10.76 -28.49
CA ASP A 87 16.28 -11.56 -29.45
C ASP A 87 15.34 -12.54 -30.19
#